data_AF-A0A0X3BN51-F1
#
_entry.id   AF-A0A0X3BN51-F1
#
_cell.length_a   1.000
_cell.length_b   1.000
_cell.length_c   1.000
_cell.angle_alpha   90.00
_cell.angle_beta   90.00
_cell.angle_gamma   90.00
#
_symmetry.space_group_name_H-M   'P 1'
#
loop_
_entity.id
_entity.type
_entity.pdbx_description
1 polymer ?
#
loop_
_entity_poly.entity_id
_entity_poly.type
_entity_poly.pdbx_seq_one_letter_code
_entity_poly.pdbx_strand_id
1 'polypeptide(L)'
;MHLLNPFQMNDWDNRRFFWVFQAFQVAFIGVVCLDLVGYHIPIAREVLAFLYITFLPGILVLKALRLHDLGAIETTLYSAGLSLVVLMLTGLATNFIYPLLGYTRPFSFEALFPTLIAVVQVLLYLALTRDRGYAGSGTVAPAIPPAPAVPFLILLPFLAIIGTYVRNEYHMVTYLFLLLILIALVGLAVGFDRFIPASCYPLAVYSIALALLYHTSLISGYIWGYDIHHELHLVNSVLGPGLWDMTIPYNTNGMLSVVALVPIYSLITGLDPVWVFKIIYPLLFALVPLGLYRAVEKQTNARIAFLSTFFFVAFFTFYTEMISLARQQIAEIFLALTILVMIDKSMDRGRRAFLLVTFGFAIIVSHYGLAYIYLFSLIPAWLLLVFVEHLRPEYERDFRGRQAPRRTTCSSGGIPSPGRESGRSSSPTSSCSRSSPFSGTRR
;
A
#
# COMPACT_ATOMS: atom_id res chain seq x y z
N MET A 1 -7.22 -24.31 -18.45
CA MET A 1 -7.14 -24.17 -16.98
C MET A 1 -7.33 -22.71 -16.65
N HIS A 2 -8.35 -22.37 -15.87
CA HIS A 2 -8.52 -21.00 -15.38
C HIS A 2 -7.65 -20.83 -14.12
N LEU A 3 -6.57 -20.06 -14.24
CA LEU A 3 -5.72 -19.72 -13.09
C LEU A 3 -6.41 -18.64 -12.26
N LEU A 4 -6.54 -18.87 -10.95
CA LEU A 4 -6.99 -17.84 -10.03
C LEU A 4 -5.91 -16.76 -9.89
N ASN A 5 -6.34 -15.52 -9.65
CA ASN A 5 -5.42 -14.40 -9.49
C ASN A 5 -4.61 -14.55 -8.18
N PRO A 6 -3.27 -14.72 -8.21
CA PRO A 6 -2.46 -14.83 -7.01
C PRO A 6 -2.43 -13.54 -6.19
N PHE A 7 -2.66 -12.38 -6.81
CA PHE A 7 -2.77 -11.10 -6.11
C PHE A 7 -4.07 -10.94 -5.32
N GLN A 8 -4.96 -11.94 -5.35
CA GLN A 8 -6.22 -11.98 -4.60
C GLN A 8 -6.34 -13.31 -3.85
N MET A 9 -5.22 -13.87 -3.39
CA MET A 9 -5.19 -15.16 -2.72
C MET A 9 -6.03 -15.21 -1.44
N ASN A 10 -6.27 -14.06 -0.79
CA ASN A 10 -7.19 -13.93 0.35
C ASN A 10 -8.65 -14.31 -0.01
N ASP A 11 -9.06 -14.11 -1.26
CA ASP A 11 -10.40 -14.37 -1.80
C ASP A 11 -10.58 -15.83 -2.26
N TRP A 12 -9.54 -16.66 -2.17
CA TRP A 12 -9.62 -18.05 -2.61
C TRP A 12 -10.39 -18.91 -1.60
N ASP A 13 -11.00 -20.00 -2.11
CA ASP A 13 -11.62 -21.00 -1.26
C ASP A 13 -10.56 -21.67 -0.36
N ASN A 14 -10.96 -21.98 0.88
CA ASN A 14 -10.07 -22.47 1.92
C ASN A 14 -9.30 -23.74 1.52
N ARG A 15 -9.92 -24.64 0.74
CA ARG A 15 -9.31 -25.90 0.34
C ARG A 15 -8.18 -25.65 -0.66
N ARG A 16 -8.43 -24.89 -1.73
CA ARG A 16 -7.40 -24.55 -2.71
C ARG A 16 -6.32 -23.67 -2.10
N PHE A 17 -6.73 -22.67 -1.32
CA PHE A 17 -5.82 -21.81 -0.58
C PHE A 17 -4.81 -22.62 0.23
N PHE A 18 -5.30 -23.55 1.07
CA PHE A 18 -4.45 -24.41 1.89
C PHE A 18 -3.46 -25.24 1.06
N TRP A 19 -3.91 -25.91 0.00
CA TRP A 19 -3.02 -26.76 -0.79
C TRP A 19 -1.97 -25.98 -1.56
N VAL A 20 -2.33 -24.85 -2.17
CA VAL A 20 -1.36 -24.00 -2.88
C VAL A 20 -0.37 -23.38 -1.89
N PHE A 21 -0.86 -22.94 -0.73
CA PHE A 21 -0.03 -22.43 0.35
C PHE A 21 1.01 -23.46 0.81
N GLN A 22 0.56 -24.68 1.14
CA GLN A 22 1.47 -25.74 1.60
C GLN A 22 2.42 -26.20 0.50
N ALA A 23 1.98 -26.25 -0.76
CA ALA A 23 2.86 -26.55 -1.88
C ALA A 23 3.97 -25.50 -2.03
N PHE A 24 3.64 -24.21 -1.91
CA PHE A 24 4.63 -23.14 -1.93
C PHE A 24 5.60 -23.26 -0.75
N GLN A 25 5.11 -23.52 0.47
CA GLN A 25 5.97 -23.68 1.65
C GLN A 25 6.90 -24.89 1.51
N VAL A 26 6.41 -26.03 1.02
CA VAL A 26 7.23 -27.23 0.78
C VAL A 26 8.27 -26.96 -0.30
N ALA A 27 7.91 -26.26 -1.38
CA ALA A 27 8.88 -25.86 -2.41
C ALA A 27 9.98 -24.95 -1.85
N PHE A 28 9.60 -23.98 -1.02
CA PHE A 28 10.56 -23.09 -0.36
C PHE A 28 11.50 -23.84 0.58
N ILE A 29 10.96 -24.68 1.47
CA ILE A 29 11.76 -25.53 2.36
C ILE A 29 12.68 -26.45 1.54
N GLY A 30 12.17 -27.05 0.45
CA GLY A 30 12.95 -27.90 -0.45
C GLY A 30 14.14 -27.19 -1.07
N VAL A 31 13.95 -25.98 -1.60
CA VAL A 31 15.04 -25.17 -2.16
C VAL A 31 16.07 -24.80 -1.10
N VAL A 32 15.62 -24.43 0.09
CA VAL A 32 16.52 -24.13 1.22
C VAL A 32 17.32 -25.37 1.64
N CYS A 33 16.69 -26.55 1.74
CA CYS A 33 17.39 -27.79 2.07
C CYS A 33 18.41 -28.18 0.98
N LEU A 34 18.09 -27.99 -0.29
CA LEU A 34 19.03 -28.24 -1.39
C LEU A 34 20.26 -27.33 -1.29
N ASP A 35 20.04 -26.05 -1.02
CA ASP A 35 21.10 -25.05 -0.84
C ASP A 35 22.03 -25.42 0.34
N LEU A 36 21.45 -25.85 1.48
CA LEU A 36 22.22 -26.29 2.65
C LEU A 36 23.05 -27.56 2.41
N VAL A 37 22.62 -28.45 1.51
CA VAL A 37 23.37 -29.66 1.11
C VAL A 37 24.40 -29.37 0.02
N GLY A 38 24.48 -28.13 -0.48
CA GLY A 38 25.45 -27.67 -1.47
C GLY A 38 24.94 -27.66 -2.92
N TYR A 39 23.67 -27.98 -3.15
CA TYR A 39 23.03 -27.87 -4.46
C TYR A 39 22.36 -26.50 -4.61
N HIS A 40 23.18 -25.49 -4.90
CA HIS A 40 22.71 -24.12 -5.09
C HIS A 40 21.97 -23.98 -6.44
N ILE A 41 20.68 -23.64 -6.38
CA ILE A 41 19.89 -23.22 -7.55
C ILE A 41 19.88 -21.69 -7.57
N PRO A 42 20.57 -21.03 -8.50
CA PRO A 42 20.69 -19.58 -8.52
C PRO A 42 19.32 -18.90 -8.48
N ILE A 43 19.16 -17.86 -7.64
CA ILE A 43 17.99 -16.98 -7.56
C ILE A 43 16.74 -17.66 -6.95
N ALA A 44 16.66 -18.98 -6.94
CA ALA A 44 15.47 -19.71 -6.49
C ALA A 44 15.17 -19.49 -5.01
N ARG A 45 16.21 -19.53 -4.15
CA ARG A 45 16.05 -19.30 -2.71
C ARG A 45 15.60 -17.86 -2.46
N GLU A 46 16.24 -16.91 -3.10
CA GLU A 46 16.03 -15.47 -2.95
C GLU A 46 14.60 -15.08 -3.33
N VAL A 47 14.14 -15.53 -4.50
CA VAL A 47 12.78 -15.23 -5.00
C VAL A 47 11.72 -15.91 -4.16
N LEU A 48 11.87 -17.21 -3.85
CA LEU A 48 10.89 -17.92 -3.03
C LEU A 48 10.85 -17.36 -1.60
N ALA A 49 12.00 -17.09 -1.00
CA ALA A 49 12.10 -16.47 0.32
C ALA A 49 11.42 -15.09 0.34
N PHE A 50 11.76 -14.21 -0.62
CA PHE A 50 11.16 -12.89 -0.73
C PHE A 50 9.64 -12.99 -0.86
N LEU A 51 9.13 -13.77 -1.82
CA LEU A 51 7.69 -13.95 -1.99
C LEU A 51 7.02 -14.54 -0.74
N TYR A 52 7.67 -15.50 -0.07
CA TYR A 52 7.19 -16.11 1.16
C TYR A 52 7.03 -15.06 2.26
N ILE A 53 8.10 -14.36 2.63
CA ILE A 53 8.11 -13.48 3.80
C ILE A 53 7.48 -12.11 3.53
N THR A 54 7.44 -11.65 2.27
CA THR A 54 6.89 -10.34 1.91
C THR A 54 5.37 -10.36 1.72
N PHE A 55 4.76 -11.45 1.26
CA PHE A 55 3.32 -11.45 0.94
C PHE A 55 2.49 -12.44 1.75
N LEU A 56 3.00 -13.65 1.97
CA LEU A 56 2.16 -14.73 2.53
C LEU A 56 1.66 -14.45 3.96
N PRO A 57 2.49 -14.02 4.94
CA PRO A 57 2.00 -13.71 6.29
C PRO A 57 0.86 -12.69 6.28
N GLY A 58 0.97 -11.65 5.45
CA GLY A 58 -0.04 -10.60 5.33
C GLY A 58 -1.31 -11.09 4.65
N ILE A 59 -1.22 -11.94 3.62
CA ILE A 59 -2.40 -12.61 3.03
C ILE A 59 -3.14 -13.42 4.10
N LEU A 60 -2.42 -14.13 4.96
CA LEU A 60 -3.01 -14.88 6.08
C LEU A 60 -3.71 -13.96 7.08
N VAL A 61 -3.10 -12.81 7.42
CA VAL A 61 -3.74 -11.81 8.29
C VAL A 61 -5.00 -11.25 7.64
N LEU A 62 -4.97 -10.89 6.35
CA LEU A 62 -6.15 -10.42 5.61
C LEU A 62 -7.29 -11.44 5.67
N LYS A 63 -6.99 -12.71 5.42
CA LYS A 63 -7.98 -13.79 5.48
C LYS A 63 -8.48 -14.05 6.90
N ALA A 64 -7.62 -14.00 7.92
CA ALA A 64 -8.03 -14.10 9.32
C ALA A 64 -8.95 -12.95 9.78
N LEU A 65 -8.77 -11.76 9.21
CA LEU A 65 -9.67 -10.61 9.39
C LEU A 65 -10.93 -10.71 8.53
N ARG A 66 -11.03 -11.69 7.62
CA ARG A 66 -12.10 -11.83 6.62
C ARG A 66 -12.22 -10.60 5.72
N LEU A 67 -11.09 -10.04 5.31
CA LEU A 67 -11.02 -8.99 4.32
C LEU A 67 -11.01 -9.63 2.93
N HIS A 68 -12.14 -9.52 2.24
CA HIS A 68 -12.34 -10.07 0.90
C HIS A 68 -12.72 -8.98 -0.10
N ASP A 69 -12.54 -9.30 -1.38
CA ASP A 69 -12.96 -8.49 -2.52
C ASP A 69 -12.36 -7.07 -2.53
N LEU A 70 -11.14 -6.93 -1.97
CA LEU A 70 -10.40 -5.67 -1.92
C LEU A 70 -9.89 -5.21 -3.30
N GLY A 71 -9.71 -6.17 -4.21
CA GLY A 71 -9.02 -5.96 -5.49
C GLY A 71 -7.51 -6.24 -5.40
N ALA A 72 -6.90 -6.50 -6.55
CA ALA A 72 -5.50 -6.94 -6.62
C ALA A 72 -4.50 -5.92 -6.06
N ILE A 73 -4.75 -4.61 -6.25
CA ILE A 73 -3.84 -3.54 -5.82
C ILE A 73 -3.84 -3.46 -4.28
N GLU A 74 -5.01 -3.28 -3.67
CA GLU A 74 -5.16 -3.20 -2.23
C GLU A 74 -4.72 -4.49 -1.53
N THR A 75 -5.05 -5.67 -2.06
CA THR A 75 -4.56 -6.93 -1.50
C THR A 75 -3.04 -7.01 -1.53
N THR A 76 -2.39 -6.64 -2.64
CA THR A 76 -0.92 -6.65 -2.74
C THR A 76 -0.30 -5.67 -1.73
N LEU A 77 -0.83 -4.46 -1.64
CA LEU A 77 -0.33 -3.42 -0.75
C LEU A 77 -0.50 -3.78 0.73
N TYR A 78 -1.71 -4.18 1.14
CA TYR A 78 -1.98 -4.55 2.53
C TYR A 78 -1.30 -5.85 2.93
N SER A 79 -1.19 -6.84 2.03
CA SER A 79 -0.44 -8.07 2.33
C SER A 79 1.05 -7.79 2.50
N ALA A 80 1.65 -6.95 1.67
CA ALA A 80 3.03 -6.51 1.85
C ALA A 80 3.22 -5.83 3.22
N GLY A 81 2.42 -4.80 3.51
CA GLY A 81 2.51 -4.07 4.78
C GLY A 81 2.30 -4.96 6.02
N LEU A 82 1.26 -5.79 6.03
CA LEU A 82 0.98 -6.69 7.15
C LEU A 82 2.08 -7.74 7.32
N SER A 83 2.68 -8.24 6.24
CA SER A 83 3.81 -9.16 6.35
C SER A 83 5.02 -8.48 6.98
N LEU A 84 5.38 -7.27 6.54
CA LEU A 84 6.49 -6.52 7.14
C LEU A 84 6.28 -6.30 8.65
N VAL A 85 5.04 -6.00 9.08
CA VAL A 85 4.70 -5.92 10.51
C VAL A 85 4.91 -7.25 11.22
N VAL A 86 4.43 -8.36 10.65
CA VAL A 86 4.63 -9.70 11.23
C VAL A 86 6.12 -10.02 11.35
N LEU A 87 6.94 -9.70 10.35
CA LEU A 87 8.39 -9.92 10.40
C LEU A 87 9.05 -9.09 11.50
N MET A 88 8.75 -7.79 11.60
CA MET A 88 9.29 -6.92 12.65
C MET A 88 8.90 -7.41 14.05
N LEU A 89 7.64 -7.80 14.25
CA LEU A 89 7.17 -8.35 15.51
C LEU A 89 7.80 -9.73 15.82
N THR A 90 8.03 -10.56 14.81
CA THR A 90 8.70 -11.86 14.97
C THR A 90 10.15 -11.66 15.39
N GLY A 91 10.89 -10.74 14.76
CA GLY A 91 12.26 -10.41 15.15
C GLY A 91 12.34 -9.87 16.57
N LEU A 92 11.44 -8.93 16.93
CA LEU A 92 11.32 -8.41 18.29
C LEU A 92 11.05 -9.52 19.31
N ALA A 93 10.04 -10.36 19.05
CA ALA A 93 9.66 -11.45 19.95
C ALA A 93 10.79 -12.48 20.09
N THR A 94 11.44 -12.86 18.99
CA THR A 94 12.56 -13.82 19.01
C THR A 94 13.72 -13.26 19.83
N ASN A 95 14.07 -11.98 19.65
CA ASN A 95 15.15 -11.34 20.40
C ASN A 95 14.95 -11.38 21.92
N PHE A 96 13.70 -11.25 22.39
CA PHE A 96 13.40 -11.26 23.82
C PHE A 96 13.12 -12.66 24.37
N ILE A 97 12.39 -13.50 23.64
CA ILE A 97 11.92 -14.79 24.15
C ILE A 97 13.04 -15.83 24.12
N TYR A 98 13.86 -15.88 23.07
CA TYR A 98 14.83 -16.95 22.88
C TYR A 98 15.95 -16.93 23.93
N PRO A 99 16.50 -15.78 24.34
CA PRO A 99 17.44 -15.72 25.45
C PRO A 99 16.86 -16.23 26.78
N LEU A 100 15.56 -16.02 27.04
CA LEU A 100 14.89 -16.54 28.23
C LEU A 100 14.77 -18.07 28.21
N LEU A 101 14.79 -18.68 27.02
CA LEU A 101 14.83 -20.13 26.81
C LEU A 101 16.27 -20.68 26.79
N GLY A 102 17.27 -19.84 27.04
CA GLY A 102 18.70 -20.21 27.04
C GLY A 102 19.35 -20.18 25.65
N TYR A 103 18.66 -19.70 24.62
CA TYR A 103 19.22 -19.60 23.27
C TYR A 103 19.89 -18.25 23.03
N THR A 104 21.19 -18.28 22.75
CA THR A 104 22.05 -17.09 22.78
C THR A 104 22.13 -16.31 21.47
N ARG A 105 21.67 -16.88 20.35
CA ARG A 105 21.79 -16.28 19.01
C ARG A 105 20.45 -16.18 18.25
N PRO A 106 19.43 -15.49 18.80
CA PRO A 106 18.09 -15.41 18.21
C PRO A 106 18.04 -15.00 16.73
N PHE A 107 18.95 -14.13 16.29
CA PHE A 107 19.14 -13.75 14.88
C PHE A 107 20.14 -14.67 14.19
N SER A 108 19.80 -15.95 14.13
CA SER A 108 20.50 -16.96 13.34
C SER A 108 19.52 -17.62 12.39
N PHE A 109 20.04 -18.22 11.32
CA PHE A 109 19.19 -18.91 10.35
C PHE A 109 18.46 -20.09 11.00
N GLU A 110 19.15 -20.84 11.86
CA GLU A 110 18.65 -22.01 12.57
C GLU A 110 17.52 -21.66 13.54
N ALA A 111 17.51 -20.45 14.09
CA ALA A 111 16.42 -19.97 14.93
C ALA A 111 15.29 -19.35 14.11
N LEU A 112 15.59 -18.37 13.25
CA LEU A 112 14.55 -17.59 12.58
C LEU A 112 13.78 -18.37 11.53
N PHE A 113 14.45 -19.25 10.76
CA PHE A 113 13.78 -20.02 9.73
C PHE A 113 12.63 -20.89 10.28
N PRO A 114 12.85 -21.80 11.26
CA PRO A 114 11.75 -22.56 11.85
C PRO A 114 10.74 -21.69 12.60
N THR A 115 11.17 -20.59 13.22
CA THR A 115 10.26 -19.63 13.87
C THR A 115 9.27 -19.02 12.89
N LEU A 116 9.75 -18.58 11.72
CA LEU A 116 8.90 -18.00 10.68
C LEU A 116 7.94 -19.05 10.11
N ILE A 117 8.39 -20.29 9.89
CA ILE A 117 7.50 -21.38 9.49
C ILE A 117 6.41 -21.59 10.55
N ALA A 118 6.78 -21.65 11.83
CA ALA A 118 5.82 -21.83 12.92
C ALA A 118 4.80 -20.68 13.02
N VAL A 119 5.27 -19.43 12.99
CA VAL A 119 4.41 -18.23 13.00
C VAL A 119 3.43 -18.26 11.83
N VAL A 120 3.92 -18.59 10.64
CA VAL A 120 3.10 -18.65 9.43
C VAL A 120 2.09 -19.80 9.49
N GLN A 121 2.44 -20.96 10.04
CA GLN A 121 1.48 -22.06 10.25
C GLN A 121 0.41 -21.70 11.29
N VAL A 122 0.76 -20.95 12.34
CA VAL A 122 -0.22 -20.42 13.29
C VAL A 122 -1.16 -19.43 12.60
N LEU A 123 -0.63 -18.52 11.78
CA LEU A 123 -1.45 -17.60 10.98
C LEU A 123 -2.35 -18.34 9.99
N LEU A 124 -1.87 -19.42 9.37
CA LEU A 124 -2.66 -20.28 8.47
C LEU A 124 -3.81 -20.94 9.22
N TYR A 125 -3.54 -21.49 10.40
CA TYR A 125 -4.57 -22.05 11.26
C TYR A 125 -5.62 -20.99 11.64
N LEU A 126 -5.19 -19.79 12.06
CA LEU A 126 -6.10 -18.70 12.40
C LEU A 126 -6.94 -18.24 11.19
N ALA A 127 -6.33 -18.11 10.01
CA ALA A 127 -7.01 -17.74 8.78
C ALA A 127 -8.12 -18.74 8.44
N LEU A 128 -7.81 -20.04 8.43
CA LEU A 128 -8.76 -21.09 8.07
C LEU A 128 -9.85 -21.32 9.12
N THR A 129 -9.56 -21.08 10.41
CA THR A 129 -10.55 -21.24 11.49
C THR A 129 -11.47 -20.04 11.62
N ARG A 130 -10.96 -18.83 11.40
CA ARG A 130 -11.80 -17.63 11.38
C ARG A 130 -12.62 -17.54 10.10
N ASP A 131 -12.10 -17.98 8.96
CA ASP A 131 -12.77 -17.86 7.66
C ASP A 131 -13.53 -19.13 7.20
N ARG A 132 -14.00 -19.96 8.15
CA ARG A 132 -14.60 -21.29 7.86
C ARG A 132 -15.77 -21.30 6.87
N GLY A 133 -16.51 -20.19 6.75
CA GLY A 133 -17.74 -20.10 5.97
C GLY A 133 -17.58 -19.46 4.59
N TYR A 134 -16.39 -18.98 4.22
CA TYR A 134 -16.21 -18.30 2.94
C TYR A 134 -16.07 -19.33 1.81
N ALA A 135 -17.18 -19.55 1.11
CA ALA A 135 -17.20 -20.22 -0.19
C ALA A 135 -16.69 -19.21 -1.21
N GLY A 136 -15.37 -19.21 -1.44
CA GLY A 136 -14.63 -18.23 -2.23
C GLY A 136 -15.42 -17.61 -3.38
N SER A 137 -15.40 -16.27 -3.48
CA SER A 137 -15.72 -15.62 -4.74
C SER A 137 -14.55 -15.98 -5.67
N GLY A 138 -14.68 -17.08 -6.41
CA GLY A 138 -13.69 -17.48 -7.39
C GLY A 138 -13.69 -16.41 -8.48
N THR A 139 -13.03 -15.28 -8.24
CA THR A 139 -12.73 -14.27 -9.25
C THR A 139 -11.77 -14.94 -10.22
N VAL A 140 -12.36 -15.69 -11.15
CA VAL A 140 -11.69 -16.18 -12.32
C VAL A 140 -11.24 -14.93 -13.05
N ALA A 141 -9.94 -14.64 -12.99
CA ALA A 141 -9.38 -13.64 -13.88
C ALA A 141 -9.72 -14.11 -15.30
N PRO A 142 -10.53 -13.35 -16.06
CA PRO A 142 -10.71 -13.69 -17.46
C PRO A 142 -9.32 -13.69 -18.08
N ALA A 143 -9.00 -14.72 -18.86
CA ALA A 143 -7.76 -14.81 -19.61
C ALA A 143 -7.80 -13.77 -20.75
N ILE A 144 -7.80 -12.49 -20.39
CA ILE A 144 -7.66 -11.40 -21.33
C ILE A 144 -6.18 -11.40 -21.68
N PRO A 145 -5.82 -11.52 -22.98
CA PRO A 145 -4.42 -11.40 -23.37
C PRO A 145 -3.89 -10.07 -22.82
N PRO A 146 -2.68 -10.07 -22.21
CA PRO A 146 -2.15 -8.85 -21.62
C PRO A 146 -2.12 -7.77 -22.70
N ALA A 147 -2.55 -6.56 -22.33
CA ALA A 147 -2.50 -5.44 -23.27
C ALA A 147 -1.07 -5.32 -23.84
N PRO A 148 -0.90 -4.93 -25.12
CA PRO A 148 0.43 -4.83 -25.74
C PRO A 148 1.43 -3.96 -24.95
N ALA A 149 0.94 -3.05 -24.10
CA ALA A 149 1.75 -2.23 -23.22
C ALA A 149 2.40 -3.01 -22.05
N VAL A 150 1.82 -4.12 -21.59
CA VAL A 150 2.28 -4.86 -20.39
C VAL A 150 3.72 -5.35 -20.53
N PRO A 151 4.12 -6.08 -21.60
CA PRO A 151 5.51 -6.51 -21.76
C PRO A 151 6.50 -5.34 -21.80
N PHE A 152 6.12 -4.23 -22.44
CA PHE A 152 6.94 -3.03 -22.53
C PHE A 152 7.14 -2.36 -21.17
N LEU A 153 6.10 -2.28 -20.34
CA LEU A 153 6.20 -1.73 -18.98
C LEU A 153 7.09 -2.59 -18.08
N ILE A 154 6.94 -3.92 -18.15
CA ILE A 154 7.75 -4.88 -17.38
C ILE A 154 9.22 -4.79 -17.77
N LEU A 155 9.54 -4.45 -19.03
CA LEU A 155 10.92 -4.30 -19.50
C LEU A 155 11.67 -3.16 -18.81
N LEU A 156 10.99 -2.13 -18.28
CA LEU A 156 11.65 -0.94 -17.72
C LEU A 156 12.59 -1.28 -16.53
N PRO A 157 12.16 -2.01 -15.47
CA PRO A 157 13.07 -2.46 -14.42
C PRO A 157 14.22 -3.33 -14.93
N PHE A 158 13.99 -4.22 -15.89
CA PHE A 158 15.06 -5.06 -16.46
C PHE A 158 16.08 -4.23 -17.23
N LEU A 159 15.64 -3.20 -17.96
CA LEU A 159 16.54 -2.26 -18.63
C LEU A 159 17.38 -1.47 -17.62
N ALA A 160 16.83 -1.14 -16.44
CA ALA A 160 17.61 -0.54 -15.35
C ALA A 160 18.69 -1.48 -14.81
N ILE A 161 18.35 -2.76 -14.59
CA ILE A 161 19.30 -3.80 -14.14
C ILE A 161 20.40 -4.01 -15.18
N ILE A 162 20.04 -4.19 -16.46
CA ILE A 162 21.01 -4.39 -17.55
C ILE A 162 21.85 -3.13 -17.74
N GLY A 163 21.24 -1.94 -17.71
CA GLY A 163 21.95 -0.68 -17.89
C GLY A 163 22.93 -0.38 -16.77
N THR A 164 22.59 -0.69 -15.53
CA THR A 164 23.51 -0.54 -14.39
C THR A 164 24.65 -1.56 -14.44
N TYR A 165 24.36 -2.82 -14.81
CA TYR A 165 25.40 -3.82 -15.07
C TYR A 165 26.37 -3.35 -16.16
N VAL A 166 25.86 -2.89 -17.30
CA VAL A 166 26.68 -2.42 -18.41
C VAL A 166 27.52 -1.19 -18.03
N ARG A 167 26.98 -0.29 -17.21
CA ARG A 167 27.75 0.84 -16.66
C ARG A 167 28.89 0.36 -15.75
N ASN A 168 28.64 -0.63 -14.90
CA ASN A 168 29.62 -1.10 -13.92
C ASN A 168 30.77 -1.85 -14.59
N GLU A 169 30.46 -2.73 -15.56
CA GLU A 169 31.45 -3.57 -16.23
C GLU A 169 32.14 -2.89 -17.42
N TYR A 170 31.40 -2.05 -18.17
CA TYR A 170 31.87 -1.48 -19.44
C TYR A 170 31.92 0.05 -19.46
N HIS A 171 31.59 0.73 -18.36
CA HIS A 171 31.55 2.20 -18.23
C HIS A 171 30.63 2.91 -19.24
N MET A 172 29.67 2.18 -19.81
CA MET A 172 28.71 2.69 -20.80
C MET A 172 27.37 3.05 -20.12
N VAL A 173 26.89 4.28 -20.35
CA VAL A 173 25.65 4.82 -19.73
C VAL A 173 24.45 4.86 -20.69
N THR A 174 24.62 4.40 -21.93
CA THR A 174 23.63 4.51 -23.01
C THR A 174 22.27 3.91 -22.65
N TYR A 175 22.23 2.72 -22.05
CA TYR A 175 20.98 2.05 -21.68
C TYR A 175 20.23 2.78 -20.55
N LEU A 176 20.94 3.44 -19.64
CA LEU A 176 20.34 4.23 -18.58
C LEU A 176 19.69 5.51 -19.13
N PHE A 177 20.36 6.20 -20.08
CA PHE A 177 19.73 7.33 -20.78
C PHE A 177 18.52 6.88 -21.61
N LEU A 178 18.62 5.75 -22.32
CA LEU A 178 17.49 5.18 -23.04
C LEU A 178 16.32 4.90 -22.10
N LEU A 179 16.57 4.31 -20.92
CA LEU A 179 15.55 4.07 -19.90
C LEU A 179 14.82 5.37 -19.51
N LEU A 180 15.56 6.45 -19.22
CA LEU A 180 14.94 7.73 -18.84
C LEU A 180 14.08 8.32 -19.96
N ILE A 181 14.52 8.21 -21.22
CA ILE A 181 13.72 8.61 -22.38
C ILE A 181 12.44 7.77 -22.46
N LEU A 182 12.54 6.44 -22.31
CA LEU A 182 11.38 5.55 -22.36
C LEU A 182 10.38 5.86 -21.23
N ILE A 183 10.85 6.15 -20.01
CA ILE A 183 9.99 6.56 -18.89
C ILE A 183 9.26 7.86 -19.20
N ALA A 184 9.96 8.87 -19.75
CA ALA A 184 9.34 10.13 -20.15
C ALA A 184 8.29 9.91 -21.25
N LEU A 185 8.58 9.04 -22.23
CA LEU A 185 7.63 8.67 -23.28
C LEU A 185 6.39 7.95 -22.73
N VAL A 186 6.54 7.08 -21.72
CA VAL A 186 5.39 6.45 -21.04
C VAL A 186 4.52 7.53 -20.36
N GLY A 187 5.14 8.46 -19.65
CA GLY A 187 4.45 9.57 -19.00
C GLY A 187 3.63 10.41 -20.00
N LEU A 188 4.23 10.75 -21.13
CA LEU A 188 3.55 11.45 -22.24
C LEU A 188 2.44 10.59 -22.86
N ALA A 189 2.70 9.31 -23.11
CA ALA A 189 1.76 8.39 -23.74
C ALA A 189 0.49 8.20 -22.91
N VAL A 190 0.57 8.19 -21.57
CA VAL A 190 -0.61 8.16 -20.69
C VAL A 190 -1.45 9.44 -20.80
N GLY A 191 -0.85 10.57 -21.18
CA GLY A 191 -1.57 11.81 -21.48
C GLY A 191 -2.46 11.70 -22.73
N PHE A 192 -2.15 10.77 -23.63
CA PHE A 192 -2.91 10.51 -24.86
C PHE A 192 -3.69 9.20 -24.70
N ASP A 193 -5.03 9.25 -24.63
CA ASP A 193 -5.95 8.13 -24.34
C ASP A 193 -5.95 6.92 -25.30
N ARG A 194 -4.93 6.79 -26.13
CA ARG A 194 -4.84 5.85 -27.25
C ARG A 194 -3.83 4.73 -27.04
N PHE A 195 -2.74 4.97 -26.33
CA PHE A 195 -1.58 4.07 -26.34
C PHE A 195 -1.51 3.12 -25.15
N ILE A 196 -1.89 3.59 -23.96
CA ILE A 196 -1.81 2.83 -22.72
C ILE A 196 -3.20 2.82 -22.08
N PRO A 197 -3.88 1.67 -21.98
CA PRO A 197 -5.18 1.60 -21.33
C PRO A 197 -5.04 1.82 -19.82
N ALA A 198 -6.06 2.41 -19.20
CA ALA A 198 -6.07 2.71 -17.77
C ALA A 198 -5.84 1.48 -16.86
N SER A 199 -6.19 0.28 -17.32
CA SER A 199 -5.90 -0.98 -16.61
C SER A 199 -4.40 -1.25 -16.42
N CYS A 200 -3.53 -0.64 -17.23
CA CYS A 200 -2.08 -0.77 -17.13
C CYS A 200 -1.41 0.30 -16.27
N TYR A 201 -2.13 1.34 -15.85
CA TYR A 201 -1.54 2.44 -15.06
C TYR A 201 -0.93 1.98 -13.72
N PRO A 202 -1.55 1.08 -12.95
CA PRO A 202 -0.94 0.56 -11.72
C PRO A 202 0.41 -0.11 -11.99
N LEU A 203 0.49 -0.94 -13.04
CA LEU A 203 1.74 -1.60 -13.45
C LEU A 203 2.77 -0.58 -13.95
N ALA A 204 2.34 0.43 -14.72
CA ALA A 204 3.23 1.47 -15.21
C ALA A 204 3.84 2.28 -14.05
N VAL A 205 3.02 2.68 -13.06
CA VAL A 205 3.48 3.37 -11.84
C VAL A 205 4.54 2.54 -11.12
N TYR A 206 4.24 1.27 -10.83
CA TYR A 206 5.18 0.41 -10.10
C TYR A 206 6.47 0.17 -10.90
N SER A 207 6.34 -0.09 -12.21
CA SER A 207 7.50 -0.37 -13.07
C SER A 207 8.40 0.85 -13.25
N ILE A 208 7.83 2.05 -13.42
CA ILE A 208 8.59 3.31 -13.49
C ILE A 208 9.29 3.57 -12.16
N ALA A 209 8.57 3.46 -11.03
CA ALA A 209 9.14 3.67 -9.71
C ALA A 209 10.33 2.74 -9.45
N LEU A 210 10.15 1.44 -9.70
CA LEU A 210 11.20 0.45 -9.51
C LEU A 210 12.38 0.67 -10.46
N ALA A 211 12.13 0.98 -11.73
CA ALA A 211 13.19 1.25 -12.70
C ALA A 211 14.03 2.47 -12.32
N LEU A 212 13.40 3.54 -11.84
CA LEU A 212 14.12 4.73 -11.34
C LEU A 212 14.93 4.42 -10.08
N LEU A 213 14.36 3.69 -9.13
CA LEU A 213 15.09 3.30 -7.92
C LEU A 213 16.30 2.40 -8.25
N TYR A 214 16.14 1.42 -9.13
CA TYR A 214 17.23 0.53 -9.56
C TYR A 214 18.26 1.21 -10.43
N HIS A 215 17.87 2.19 -11.25
CA HIS A 215 18.79 3.03 -12.02
C HIS A 215 19.90 3.61 -11.13
N THR A 216 19.57 4.03 -9.91
CA THR A 216 20.55 4.57 -8.96
C THR A 216 21.08 3.53 -7.99
N SER A 217 20.22 2.67 -7.43
CA SER A 217 20.61 1.74 -6.37
C SER A 217 21.62 0.69 -6.83
N LEU A 218 21.50 0.20 -8.08
CA LEU A 218 22.37 -0.85 -8.62
C LEU A 218 23.62 -0.32 -9.33
N ILE A 219 23.85 1.00 -9.26
CA ILE A 219 24.89 1.71 -10.04
C ILE A 219 26.32 1.47 -9.54
N SER A 220 26.52 0.67 -8.51
CA SER A 220 27.85 0.27 -8.03
C SER A 220 27.76 -1.10 -7.35
N GLY A 221 28.88 -1.66 -6.89
CA GLY A 221 28.90 -2.85 -6.02
C GLY A 221 28.51 -2.56 -4.56
N TYR A 222 28.56 -1.29 -4.13
CA TYR A 222 28.41 -0.89 -2.73
C TYR A 222 27.08 -0.17 -2.48
N ILE A 223 26.72 0.02 -1.21
CA ILE A 223 25.69 1.00 -0.82
C ILE A 223 26.18 2.42 -1.07
N TRP A 224 25.27 3.37 -1.25
CA TRP A 224 25.57 4.76 -1.57
C TRP A 224 24.72 5.72 -0.73
N GLY A 225 25.34 6.80 -0.25
CA GLY A 225 24.72 7.86 0.56
C GLY A 225 25.16 7.80 2.02
N TYR A 226 24.68 8.71 2.86
CA TYR A 226 25.25 8.92 4.19
C TYR A 226 24.67 7.96 5.26
N ASP A 227 23.36 8.04 5.48
CA ASP A 227 22.67 7.31 6.57
C ASP A 227 22.71 5.80 6.42
N ILE A 228 22.61 5.29 5.19
CA ILE A 228 22.59 3.85 4.89
C ILE A 228 23.84 3.11 5.37
N HIS A 229 25.01 3.77 5.44
CA HIS A 229 26.21 3.16 6.02
C HIS A 229 26.09 2.92 7.52
N HIS A 230 25.47 3.87 8.23
CA HIS A 230 25.19 3.71 9.65
C HIS A 230 24.14 2.62 9.90
N GLU A 231 23.10 2.55 9.06
CA GLU A 231 22.11 1.47 9.13
C GLU A 231 22.75 0.10 8.84
N LEU A 232 23.65 -0.01 7.85
CA LEU A 232 24.39 -1.23 7.59
C LEU A 232 25.27 -1.66 8.77
N HIS A 233 25.90 -0.70 9.45
CA HIS A 233 26.66 -1.00 10.67
C HIS A 233 25.77 -1.61 11.77
N LEU A 234 24.57 -1.06 11.99
CA LEU A 234 23.61 -1.60 12.96
C LEU A 234 23.08 -2.98 12.55
N VAL A 235 22.86 -3.23 11.25
CA VAL A 235 22.48 -4.57 10.78
C VAL A 235 23.58 -5.59 11.08
N ASN A 236 24.84 -5.23 10.84
CA ASN A 236 25.97 -6.10 11.11
C ASN A 236 26.23 -6.30 12.62
N SER A 237 25.88 -5.33 13.47
CA SER A 237 25.93 -5.51 14.93
C SER A 237 24.88 -6.50 15.44
N VAL A 238 23.80 -6.75 14.68
CA VAL A 238 22.83 -7.83 14.95
C VAL A 238 23.32 -9.16 14.37
N LEU A 239 23.72 -9.19 13.10
CA LEU A 239 24.06 -10.43 12.39
C LEU A 239 25.34 -11.10 12.90
N GLY A 240 26.35 -10.33 13.30
CA GLY A 240 27.62 -10.86 13.81
C GLY A 240 27.45 -11.71 15.08
N PRO A 241 26.95 -11.13 16.18
CA PRO A 241 26.67 -11.90 17.40
C PRO A 241 25.42 -12.79 17.27
N GLY A 242 24.47 -12.45 16.41
CA GLY A 242 23.17 -13.11 16.30
C GLY A 242 22.17 -12.63 17.36
N LEU A 243 22.34 -11.42 17.88
CA LEU A 243 21.51 -10.83 18.94
C LEU A 243 21.45 -9.31 18.73
N TRP A 244 20.27 -8.72 18.89
CA TRP A 244 20.15 -7.27 18.86
C TRP A 244 20.49 -6.67 20.24
N ASP A 245 21.64 -5.97 20.29
CA ASP A 245 22.08 -5.19 21.44
C ASP A 245 21.40 -3.81 21.47
N MET A 246 20.45 -3.65 22.37
CA MET A 246 19.70 -2.40 22.56
C MET A 246 20.49 -1.31 23.27
N THR A 247 21.65 -1.64 23.86
CA THR A 247 22.44 -0.67 24.63
C THR A 247 23.23 0.30 23.75
N ILE A 248 23.36 -0.01 22.46
CA ILE A 248 24.03 0.88 21.49
C ILE A 248 23.24 2.20 21.39
N PRO A 249 23.84 3.36 21.73
CA PRO A 249 23.11 4.60 22.00
C PRO A 249 22.82 5.40 20.72
N TYR A 250 22.15 4.78 19.74
CA TYR A 250 21.67 5.45 18.53
C TYR A 250 20.15 5.30 18.41
N ASN A 251 19.44 6.38 18.09
CA ASN A 251 17.98 6.33 17.90
C ASN A 251 17.56 5.36 16.78
N THR A 252 18.39 5.25 15.75
CA THR A 252 18.27 4.29 14.64
C THR A 252 18.39 2.84 15.09
N ASN A 253 19.09 2.54 16.19
CA ASN A 253 19.18 1.20 16.78
C ASN A 253 17.84 0.72 17.35
N GLY A 254 16.91 1.64 17.65
CA GLY A 254 15.55 1.29 18.07
C GLY A 254 14.60 0.91 16.93
N MET A 255 15.01 1.06 15.67
CA MET A 255 14.12 0.90 14.51
C MET A 255 14.11 -0.55 14.03
N LEU A 256 12.99 -1.24 14.22
CA LEU A 256 12.80 -2.65 13.81
C LEU A 256 12.89 -2.83 12.28
N SER A 257 12.58 -1.78 11.52
CA SER A 257 12.81 -1.74 10.07
C SER A 257 14.29 -1.88 9.69
N VAL A 258 15.23 -1.69 10.62
CA VAL A 258 16.67 -1.87 10.42
C VAL A 258 17.13 -3.14 11.14
N VAL A 259 17.00 -3.16 12.47
CA VAL A 259 17.64 -4.17 13.34
C VAL A 259 16.93 -5.52 13.38
N ALA A 260 15.71 -5.62 12.85
CA ALA A 260 14.98 -6.88 12.73
C ALA A 260 14.72 -7.26 11.27
N LEU A 261 14.17 -6.32 10.49
CA LEU A 261 13.70 -6.59 9.13
C LEU A 261 14.85 -6.93 8.18
N VAL A 262 15.95 -6.17 8.16
CA VAL A 262 17.10 -6.44 7.28
C VAL A 262 17.78 -7.77 7.63
N PRO A 263 18.10 -8.08 8.91
CA PRO A 263 18.62 -9.40 9.28
C PRO A 263 17.72 -10.55 8.87
N ILE A 264 16.39 -10.43 9.05
CA ILE A 264 15.44 -11.47 8.62
C ILE A 264 15.51 -11.67 7.10
N TYR A 265 15.46 -10.61 6.30
CA TYR A 265 15.60 -10.74 4.85
C TYR A 265 16.94 -11.37 4.48
N SER A 266 18.05 -10.90 5.06
CA SER A 266 19.40 -11.43 4.78
C SER A 266 19.51 -12.92 5.09
N LEU A 267 19.13 -13.34 6.29
CA LEU A 267 19.25 -14.75 6.72
C LEU A 267 18.34 -15.69 5.91
N ILE A 268 17.11 -15.27 5.63
CA ILE A 268 16.13 -16.15 4.98
C ILE A 268 16.37 -16.23 3.46
N THR A 269 16.66 -15.11 2.81
CA THR A 269 16.99 -15.09 1.37
C THR A 269 18.40 -15.60 1.09
N GLY A 270 19.32 -15.52 2.05
CA GLY A 270 20.75 -15.81 1.84
C GLY A 270 21.54 -14.63 1.26
N LEU A 271 20.91 -13.47 1.08
CA LEU A 271 21.57 -12.28 0.54
C LEU A 271 22.42 -11.57 1.59
N ASP A 272 23.56 -11.04 1.15
CA ASP A 272 24.32 -10.07 1.94
C ASP A 272 23.45 -8.82 2.23
N PRO A 273 23.51 -8.22 3.43
CA PRO A 273 22.72 -7.04 3.79
C PRO A 273 22.84 -5.86 2.80
N VAL A 274 23.99 -5.70 2.13
CA VAL A 274 24.17 -4.69 1.07
C VAL A 274 23.15 -4.92 -0.06
N TRP A 275 22.95 -6.17 -0.48
CA TRP A 275 22.00 -6.51 -1.53
C TRP A 275 20.54 -6.45 -1.05
N VAL A 276 20.28 -6.69 0.24
CA VAL A 276 18.95 -6.44 0.82
C VAL A 276 18.59 -4.96 0.68
N PHE A 277 19.50 -4.04 1.02
CA PHE A 277 19.25 -2.61 0.83
C PHE A 277 19.16 -2.17 -0.63
N LYS A 278 19.85 -2.86 -1.54
CA LYS A 278 19.90 -2.45 -2.95
C LYS A 278 18.83 -3.06 -3.85
N ILE A 279 18.29 -4.20 -3.45
CA ILE A 279 17.30 -4.96 -4.24
C ILE A 279 15.95 -4.94 -3.53
N ILE A 280 15.91 -5.47 -2.30
CA ILE A 280 14.66 -5.73 -1.58
C ILE A 280 14.00 -4.44 -1.11
N TYR A 281 14.75 -3.54 -0.49
CA TYR A 281 14.19 -2.29 0.04
C TYR A 281 13.61 -1.40 -1.06
N PRO A 282 14.30 -1.19 -2.20
CA PRO A 282 13.71 -0.54 -3.37
C PRO A 282 12.49 -1.26 -3.97
N LEU A 283 12.45 -2.60 -4.00
CA LEU A 283 11.27 -3.37 -4.44
C LEU A 283 10.04 -3.07 -3.56
N LEU A 284 10.26 -3.02 -2.24
CA LEU A 284 9.23 -2.69 -1.26
C LEU A 284 8.84 -1.22 -1.40
N PHE A 285 9.80 -0.31 -1.53
CA PHE A 285 9.56 1.13 -1.62
C PHE A 285 8.81 1.53 -2.90
N ALA A 286 9.00 0.81 -4.00
CA ALA A 286 8.21 0.99 -5.22
C ALA A 286 6.69 0.76 -5.01
N LEU A 287 6.27 0.11 -3.91
CA LEU A 287 4.87 0.02 -3.51
C LEU A 287 4.29 1.35 -2.99
N VAL A 288 5.13 2.29 -2.53
CA VAL A 288 4.66 3.61 -2.07
C VAL A 288 3.96 4.38 -3.20
N PRO A 289 4.59 4.61 -4.38
CA PRO A 289 3.90 5.20 -5.52
C PRO A 289 2.62 4.46 -5.92
N LEU A 290 2.61 3.12 -5.88
CA LEU A 290 1.41 2.34 -6.19
C LEU A 290 0.27 2.59 -5.17
N GLY A 291 0.60 2.69 -3.89
CA GLY A 291 -0.35 3.07 -2.84
C GLY A 291 -0.90 4.48 -3.01
N LEU A 292 -0.03 5.45 -3.33
CA LEU A 292 -0.43 6.82 -3.62
C LEU A 292 -1.32 6.91 -4.87
N TYR A 293 -0.97 6.19 -5.94
CA TYR A 293 -1.81 6.06 -7.13
C TYR A 293 -3.22 5.61 -6.75
N ARG A 294 -3.32 4.52 -5.98
CA ARG A 294 -4.63 3.97 -5.60
C ARG A 294 -5.42 4.92 -4.70
N ALA A 295 -4.75 5.59 -3.78
CA ALA A 295 -5.35 6.59 -2.88
C ALA A 295 -5.92 7.80 -3.65
N VAL A 296 -5.19 8.30 -4.65
CA VAL A 296 -5.62 9.42 -5.50
C VAL A 296 -6.73 8.96 -6.47
N GLU A 297 -6.62 7.76 -7.04
CA GLU A 297 -7.60 7.21 -7.96
C GLU A 297 -8.99 7.09 -7.31
N LYS A 298 -9.06 6.63 -6.05
CA LYS A 298 -10.31 6.53 -5.29
C LYS A 298 -11.00 7.88 -5.04
N GLN A 299 -10.25 8.99 -5.12
CA GLN A 299 -10.78 10.33 -4.92
C GLN A 299 -11.01 11.09 -6.24
N THR A 300 -10.44 10.61 -7.34
CA THR A 300 -10.40 11.32 -8.62
C THR A 300 -10.69 10.37 -9.78
N ASN A 301 -9.71 10.12 -10.66
CA ASN A 301 -9.76 9.14 -11.73
C ASN A 301 -8.35 8.59 -12.00
N ALA A 302 -8.29 7.48 -12.74
CA ALA A 302 -7.04 6.76 -13.04
C ALA A 302 -5.96 7.64 -13.70
N ARG A 303 -6.34 8.59 -14.57
CA ARG A 303 -5.38 9.44 -15.26
C ARG A 303 -4.77 10.49 -14.33
N ILE A 304 -5.61 11.18 -13.55
CA ILE A 304 -5.12 12.16 -12.55
C ILE A 304 -4.22 11.44 -11.56
N ALA A 305 -4.63 10.27 -11.08
CA ALA A 305 -3.81 9.45 -10.20
C ALA A 305 -2.45 9.11 -10.81
N PHE A 306 -2.41 8.62 -12.05
CA PHE A 306 -1.15 8.34 -12.74
C PHE A 306 -0.26 9.58 -12.84
N LEU A 307 -0.79 10.72 -13.32
CA LEU A 307 0.00 11.93 -13.53
C LEU A 307 0.51 12.54 -12.22
N SER A 308 -0.31 12.53 -11.16
CA SER A 308 0.11 12.95 -9.82
C SER A 308 1.22 12.07 -9.25
N THR A 309 1.10 10.74 -9.40
CA THR A 309 2.14 9.81 -8.94
C THR A 309 3.38 9.86 -9.82
N PHE A 310 3.24 10.07 -11.13
CA PHE A 310 4.36 10.26 -12.05
C PHE A 310 5.18 11.50 -11.66
N PHE A 311 4.49 12.61 -11.33
CA PHE A 311 5.14 13.81 -10.80
C PHE A 311 5.93 13.52 -9.51
N PHE A 312 5.35 12.74 -8.60
CA PHE A 312 6.02 12.32 -7.36
C PHE A 312 7.30 11.52 -7.63
N VAL A 313 7.26 10.50 -8.49
CA VAL A 313 8.44 9.65 -8.77
C VAL A 313 9.48 10.32 -9.68
N ALA A 314 9.08 11.31 -10.48
CA ALA A 314 9.99 12.08 -11.33
C ALA A 314 10.86 13.05 -10.52
N PHE A 315 10.50 13.36 -9.27
CA PHE A 315 11.30 14.20 -8.41
C PHE A 315 12.61 13.49 -8.04
N PHE A 316 13.77 14.14 -8.26
CA PHE A 316 15.07 13.49 -8.13
C PHE A 316 15.29 12.83 -6.76
N THR A 317 14.83 13.47 -5.68
CA THR A 317 14.93 12.94 -4.32
C THR A 317 14.32 11.55 -4.16
N PHE A 318 13.24 11.23 -4.91
CA PHE A 318 12.60 9.92 -4.85
C PHE A 318 13.56 8.79 -5.25
N TYR A 319 14.37 8.98 -6.29
CA TYR A 319 15.20 7.90 -6.83
C TYR A 319 16.71 8.09 -6.64
N THR A 320 17.17 9.23 -6.10
CA THR A 320 18.58 9.45 -5.73
C THR A 320 18.82 9.47 -4.23
N GLU A 321 17.95 10.12 -3.46
CA GLU A 321 18.16 10.29 -2.01
C GLU A 321 17.51 9.16 -1.21
N MET A 322 16.27 8.78 -1.55
CA MET A 322 15.54 7.75 -0.77
C MET A 322 16.28 6.40 -0.72
N ILE A 323 17.09 6.07 -1.73
CA ILE A 323 17.92 4.85 -1.72
C ILE A 323 18.98 4.83 -0.61
N SER A 324 19.29 6.00 -0.03
CA SER A 324 20.22 6.15 1.10
C SER A 324 19.54 6.18 2.48
N LEU A 325 18.20 6.07 2.51
CA LEU A 325 17.38 6.22 3.71
C LEU A 325 16.49 4.98 3.92
N ALA A 326 17.11 3.82 4.11
CA ALA A 326 16.41 2.52 4.10
C ALA A 326 15.31 2.41 5.16
N ARG A 327 15.54 2.88 6.40
CA ARG A 327 14.48 2.94 7.43
C ARG A 327 13.29 3.84 7.03
N GLN A 328 13.55 4.94 6.30
CA GLN A 328 12.51 5.86 5.84
C GLN A 328 11.67 5.24 4.74
N GLN A 329 12.27 4.51 3.81
CA GLN A 329 11.55 3.78 2.77
C GLN A 329 10.46 2.87 3.36
N ILE A 330 10.81 2.10 4.41
CA ILE A 330 9.86 1.21 5.07
C ILE A 330 8.77 1.98 5.81
N ALA A 331 9.13 3.08 6.50
CA ALA A 331 8.15 3.90 7.20
C ALA A 331 7.15 4.59 6.24
N GLU A 332 7.60 5.01 5.06
CA GLU A 332 6.76 5.62 4.04
C GLU A 332 5.78 4.63 3.40
N ILE A 333 6.13 3.34 3.32
CA ILE A 333 5.16 2.28 2.98
C ILE A 333 4.00 2.33 3.96
N PHE A 334 4.28 2.29 5.27
CA PHE A 334 3.23 2.31 6.28
C PHE A 334 2.44 3.62 6.29
N LEU A 335 3.06 4.76 6.00
CA LEU A 335 2.36 6.03 5.82
C LEU A 335 1.41 5.99 4.62
N ALA A 336 1.88 5.51 3.46
CA ALA A 336 1.04 5.37 2.26
C ALA A 336 -0.14 4.41 2.49
N LEU A 337 0.08 3.29 3.17
CA LEU A 337 -0.99 2.36 3.56
C LEU A 337 -1.97 2.99 4.55
N THR A 338 -1.48 3.76 5.51
CA THR A 338 -2.34 4.51 6.46
C THR A 338 -3.24 5.49 5.72
N ILE A 339 -2.68 6.26 4.79
CA ILE A 339 -3.43 7.20 3.93
C ILE A 339 -4.50 6.44 3.11
N LEU A 340 -4.13 5.32 2.48
CA LEU A 340 -5.06 4.52 1.70
C LEU A 340 -6.22 3.99 2.54
N VAL A 341 -5.95 3.50 3.76
CA VAL A 341 -6.97 3.02 4.71
C VAL A 341 -7.86 4.18 5.21
N MET A 342 -7.32 5.39 5.37
CA MET A 342 -8.12 6.57 5.74
C MET A 342 -9.10 6.99 4.64
N ILE A 343 -8.69 6.88 3.38
CA ILE A 343 -9.50 7.23 2.21
C ILE A 343 -10.54 6.15 1.92
N ASP A 344 -10.15 4.87 2.03
CA ASP A 344 -11.03 3.77 1.72
C ASP A 344 -12.04 3.50 2.84
N LYS A 345 -13.28 3.91 2.59
CA LYS A 345 -14.41 3.72 3.52
C LYS A 345 -15.26 2.49 3.20
N SER A 346 -14.84 1.65 2.25
CA SER A 346 -15.55 0.40 1.92
C SER A 346 -15.47 -0.66 3.02
N MET A 347 -14.39 -0.61 3.82
CA MET A 347 -14.13 -1.55 4.92
C MET A 347 -14.96 -1.20 6.15
N ASP A 348 -15.35 -2.21 6.93
CA ASP A 348 -16.01 -1.97 8.21
C ASP A 348 -15.08 -1.23 9.19
N ARG A 349 -15.71 -0.53 10.15
CA ARG A 349 -15.00 0.33 11.09
C ARG A 349 -13.98 -0.43 11.96
N GLY A 350 -14.25 -1.68 12.32
CA GLY A 350 -13.38 -2.47 13.18
C GLY A 350 -12.10 -2.89 12.46
N ARG A 351 -12.25 -3.47 11.26
CA ARG A 351 -11.09 -3.87 10.44
C ARG A 351 -10.26 -2.67 9.99
N ARG A 352 -10.92 -1.56 9.63
CA ARG A 352 -10.24 -0.31 9.31
C ARG A 352 -9.44 0.23 10.50
N ALA A 353 -10.03 0.24 11.70
CA ALA A 353 -9.34 0.66 12.91
C ALA A 353 -8.14 -0.24 13.23
N PHE A 354 -8.29 -1.56 13.06
CA PHE A 354 -7.17 -2.51 13.21
C PHE A 354 -6.01 -2.17 12.27
N LEU A 355 -6.27 -1.93 10.98
CA LEU A 355 -5.22 -1.56 10.03
C LEU A 355 -4.57 -0.22 10.35
N LEU A 356 -5.35 0.81 10.71
CA LEU A 356 -4.81 2.11 11.09
C LEU A 356 -3.89 2.02 12.32
N VAL A 357 -4.30 1.29 13.36
CA VAL A 357 -3.48 1.08 14.56
C VAL A 357 -2.22 0.29 14.21
N THR A 358 -2.35 -0.76 13.41
CA THR A 358 -1.24 -1.62 13.00
C THR A 358 -0.21 -0.85 12.19
N PHE A 359 -0.64 -0.11 11.16
CA PHE A 359 0.27 0.69 10.34
C PHE A 359 0.80 1.92 11.08
N GLY A 360 0.01 2.55 11.95
CA GLY A 360 0.49 3.63 12.82
C GLY A 360 1.61 3.16 13.76
N PHE A 361 1.44 2.00 14.40
CA PHE A 361 2.50 1.36 15.17
C PHE A 361 3.72 1.04 14.30
N ALA A 362 3.50 0.53 13.09
CA ALA A 362 4.56 0.19 12.16
C ALA A 362 5.39 1.42 11.73
N ILE A 363 4.78 2.59 11.55
CA ILE A 363 5.50 3.86 11.31
C ILE A 363 6.43 4.16 12.48
N ILE A 364 5.95 4.05 13.73
CA ILE A 364 6.72 4.34 14.96
C ILE A 364 7.96 3.47 15.05
N VAL A 365 7.80 2.15 14.87
CA VAL A 365 8.92 1.21 14.97
C VAL A 365 9.82 1.18 13.72
N SER A 366 9.43 1.87 12.65
CA SER A 366 10.23 1.96 11.42
C SER A 366 11.04 3.24 11.32
N HIS A 367 10.49 4.39 11.75
CA HIS A 367 11.19 5.67 11.72
C HIS A 367 10.61 6.68 12.72
N TYR A 368 11.41 7.06 13.73
CA TYR A 368 11.02 8.02 14.77
C TYR A 368 10.60 9.40 14.20
N GLY A 369 11.41 9.98 13.31
CA GLY A 369 11.13 11.29 12.68
C GLY A 369 9.82 11.32 11.89
N LEU A 370 9.59 10.34 11.00
CA LEU A 370 8.33 10.24 10.25
C LEU A 370 7.13 10.01 11.17
N ALA A 371 7.31 9.25 12.26
CA ALA A 371 6.26 9.07 13.26
C ALA A 371 5.85 10.40 13.92
N TYR A 372 6.82 11.27 14.23
CA TYR A 372 6.53 12.61 14.74
C TYR A 372 5.81 13.45 13.69
N ILE A 373 6.29 13.47 12.44
CA ILE A 373 5.63 14.21 11.34
C ILE A 373 4.17 13.74 11.18
N TYR A 374 3.95 12.43 11.16
CA TYR A 374 2.61 11.84 11.08
C TYR A 374 1.74 12.30 12.25
N LEU A 375 2.20 12.16 13.49
CA LEU A 375 1.42 12.56 14.68
C LEU A 375 1.10 14.06 14.67
N PHE A 376 2.08 14.91 14.37
CA PHE A 376 1.89 16.36 14.30
C PHE A 376 0.98 16.77 13.13
N SER A 377 0.96 16.02 12.02
CA SER A 377 0.04 16.27 10.89
C SER A 377 -1.42 16.02 11.22
N LEU A 378 -1.71 15.16 12.21
CA LEU A 378 -3.08 14.89 12.65
C LEU A 378 -3.70 16.08 13.40
N ILE A 379 -2.89 16.94 14.03
CA ILE A 379 -3.36 18.12 14.77
C ILE A 379 -4.05 19.13 13.84
N PRO A 380 -3.40 19.67 12.79
CA PRO A 380 -4.07 20.59 11.87
C PRO A 380 -5.20 19.90 11.11
N ALA A 381 -5.08 18.61 10.77
CA ALA A 381 -6.18 17.87 10.15
C ALA A 381 -7.42 17.81 11.06
N TRP A 382 -7.24 17.54 12.35
CA TRP A 382 -8.31 17.56 13.34
C TRP A 382 -8.89 18.96 13.52
N LEU A 383 -8.06 19.99 13.64
CA LEU A 383 -8.51 21.38 13.73
C LEU A 383 -9.34 21.80 12.51
N LEU A 384 -8.92 21.42 11.30
CA LEU A 384 -9.68 21.68 10.08
C LEU A 384 -11.05 20.98 10.10
N LEU A 385 -11.12 19.73 10.56
CA LEU A 385 -12.41 19.02 10.69
C LEU A 385 -13.33 19.69 11.70
N VAL A 386 -12.81 20.05 12.89
CA VAL A 386 -13.58 20.76 13.93
C VAL A 386 -14.06 22.13 13.40
N PHE A 387 -13.20 22.87 12.71
CA PHE A 387 -13.54 24.16 12.13
C PHE A 387 -14.64 24.05 11.07
N VAL A 388 -14.56 23.06 10.17
CA VAL A 388 -15.60 22.78 9.16
C VAL A 388 -16.91 22.36 9.81
N GLU A 389 -16.87 21.53 10.85
CA GLU A 389 -18.05 21.14 11.62
C GLU A 389 -18.70 22.33 12.35
N HIS A 390 -17.90 23.28 12.82
CA HIS A 390 -18.40 24.50 13.49
C HIS A 390 -19.04 25.51 12.53
N LEU A 391 -18.46 25.69 11.33
CA LEU A 391 -19.01 26.60 10.32
C LEU A 391 -20.31 26.09 9.66
N ARG A 392 -20.49 24.77 9.57
CA ARG A 392 -21.64 24.13 8.93
C ARG A 392 -23.00 24.58 9.49
N PRO A 393 -23.26 24.56 10.81
CA PRO A 393 -24.53 25.03 11.38
C PRO A 393 -24.78 26.53 11.20
N GLU A 394 -23.73 27.36 11.12
CA GLU A 394 -23.86 28.80 10.86
C GLU A 394 -24.30 29.08 9.41
N TYR A 395 -23.72 28.37 8.45
CA TYR A 395 -24.09 28.48 7.04
C TYR A 395 -25.49 27.94 6.75
N GLU A 396 -25.87 26.78 7.35
CA GLU A 396 -27.21 26.21 7.19
C GLU A 396 -28.31 27.12 7.80
N ARG A 397 -28.00 27.87 8.87
CA ARG A 397 -28.92 28.88 9.45
C ARG A 397 -29.05 30.12 8.59
N ASP A 398 -27.96 30.68 8.06
CA ASP A 398 -28.01 31.87 7.19
C ASP A 398 -28.72 31.57 5.86
N PHE A 399 -28.52 30.36 5.30
CA PHE A 399 -29.26 29.92 4.10
C PHE A 399 -30.77 29.76 4.33
N ARG A 400 -31.19 29.18 5.46
CA ARG A 400 -32.62 29.06 5.80
C ARG A 400 -33.25 30.41 6.16
N GLY A 401 -32.49 31.32 6.78
CA GLY A 401 -32.92 32.68 7.08
C GLY A 401 -33.19 33.53 5.83
N ARG A 402 -32.44 33.30 4.74
CA ARG A 402 -32.63 33.98 3.45
C ARG A 402 -33.77 33.42 2.59
N GLN A 403 -34.23 32.19 2.85
CA GLN A 403 -35.35 31.56 2.14
C GLN A 403 -36.72 31.74 2.84
N ALA A 404 -36.75 32.32 4.04
CA ALA A 404 -38.01 32.64 4.70
C ALA A 404 -38.73 33.79 3.95
N PRO A 405 -40.01 33.65 3.56
CA PRO A 405 -40.73 34.75 2.91
C PRO A 405 -40.86 35.90 3.91
N ARG A 406 -40.41 37.10 3.54
CA ARG A 406 -40.74 38.32 4.29
C ARG A 406 -42.27 38.44 4.30
N ARG A 407 -42.89 38.18 5.45
CA ARG A 407 -44.30 38.53 5.68
C ARG A 407 -44.42 40.05 5.61
N THR A 408 -44.81 40.58 4.45
CA THR A 408 -45.35 41.93 4.33
C THR A 408 -46.69 41.96 5.04
N THR A 409 -46.72 42.58 6.22
CA THR A 409 -47.95 42.96 6.92
C THR A 409 -48.61 44.11 6.15
N CYS A 410 -49.64 43.81 5.34
CA CYS A 410 -50.57 44.84 4.87
C CYS A 410 -51.54 45.17 6.01
N SER A 411 -51.43 46.40 6.51
CA SER A 411 -52.44 47.07 7.31
C SER A 411 -53.70 47.28 6.47
N SER A 412 -54.80 46.60 6.79
CA SER A 412 -56.12 46.88 6.23
C SER A 412 -56.85 47.86 7.14
N GLY A 413 -56.94 49.12 6.71
CA GLY A 413 -57.86 50.10 7.26
C GLY A 413 -59.30 49.63 7.09
N GLY A 414 -60.09 49.73 8.16
CA GLY A 414 -61.52 49.47 8.14
C GLY A 414 -62.31 50.63 7.54
N ILE A 415 -63.50 50.32 7.04
CA ILE A 415 -64.76 51.10 7.04
C ILE A 415 -65.87 50.21 6.42
N PRO A 416 -67.15 50.40 6.79
CA PRO A 416 -68.02 49.31 7.21
C PRO A 416 -69.08 48.86 6.19
N SER A 417 -69.72 47.75 6.57
CA SER A 417 -70.85 47.06 5.94
C SER A 417 -72.06 47.94 5.59
N PRO A 418 -72.86 47.50 4.61
CA PRO A 418 -74.26 47.21 4.96
C PRO A 418 -74.85 45.96 4.27
N GLY A 419 -75.79 45.32 4.96
CA GLY A 419 -77.08 44.93 4.35
C GLY A 419 -77.21 43.57 3.65
N ARG A 420 -77.69 42.58 4.43
CA ARG A 420 -78.81 41.65 4.15
C ARG A 420 -78.88 40.75 2.90
N GLU A 421 -79.21 39.49 3.23
CA GLU A 421 -80.23 38.60 2.64
C GLU A 421 -79.84 37.48 1.64
N SER A 422 -79.96 36.26 2.17
CA SER A 422 -80.65 35.09 1.59
C SER A 422 -79.91 34.16 0.62
N GLY A 423 -80.10 32.85 0.83
CA GLY A 423 -80.27 31.89 -0.26
C GLY A 423 -79.19 30.82 -0.48
N ARG A 424 -79.42 29.64 0.12
CA ARG A 424 -79.32 28.27 -0.47
C ARG A 424 -78.01 27.77 -1.12
N SER A 425 -77.48 26.73 -0.47
CA SER A 425 -77.09 25.40 -1.01
C SER A 425 -76.47 25.29 -2.42
N SER A 426 -75.21 24.87 -2.49
CA SER A 426 -74.75 23.58 -3.07
C SER A 426 -73.24 23.60 -3.32
N SER A 427 -72.59 22.50 -2.96
CA SER A 427 -71.16 22.20 -3.14
C SER A 427 -71.02 21.08 -4.20
N PRO A 428 -69.81 20.67 -4.62
CA PRO A 428 -68.63 21.45 -5.01
C PRO A 428 -68.06 20.97 -6.37
N THR A 429 -66.88 21.48 -6.72
CA THR A 429 -65.89 20.95 -7.69
C THR A 429 -66.02 21.39 -9.17
N SER A 430 -65.14 22.31 -9.56
CA SER A 430 -64.64 22.44 -10.92
C SER A 430 -63.11 22.56 -10.88
N SER A 431 -62.44 21.53 -11.40
CA SER A 431 -61.04 21.52 -11.76
C SER A 431 -60.93 22.00 -13.21
N CYS A 432 -60.16 23.07 -13.44
CA CYS A 432 -59.82 23.52 -14.79
C CYS A 432 -58.31 23.72 -14.85
N SER A 433 -57.65 22.86 -15.63
CA SER A 433 -56.23 22.88 -15.94
C SER A 433 -56.02 23.57 -17.29
N ARG A 434 -55.06 24.50 -17.36
CA ARG A 434 -54.45 24.99 -18.61
C ARG A 434 -52.96 25.31 -18.40
N SER A 435 -52.12 24.51 -19.07
CA SER A 435 -50.93 24.86 -19.89
C SER A 435 -50.18 26.17 -19.58
N SER A 436 -48.86 26.19 -19.31
CA SER A 436 -47.69 26.09 -20.26
C SER A 436 -46.47 26.83 -19.62
N PRO A 437 -45.23 26.93 -20.17
CA PRO A 437 -44.54 26.27 -21.32
C PRO A 437 -43.07 25.78 -21.02
N PHE A 438 -42.43 25.16 -22.04
CA PHE A 438 -41.01 25.23 -22.53
C PHE A 438 -39.87 25.72 -21.58
N SER A 439 -38.59 25.28 -21.58
CA SER A 439 -37.69 24.65 -22.56
C SER A 439 -36.26 24.48 -21.97
N GLY A 440 -35.46 23.56 -22.52
CA GLY A 440 -33.99 23.73 -22.66
C GLY A 440 -33.08 22.79 -21.85
N THR A 441 -32.89 21.54 -22.26
CA THR A 441 -31.60 21.02 -22.82
C THR A 441 -30.43 21.99 -23.02
N ARG A 442 -29.25 21.61 -22.49
CA ARG A 442 -27.91 21.49 -23.14
C ARG A 442 -26.86 21.32 -22.03
N ARG A 443 -26.19 20.17 -21.95
CA ARG A 443 -24.91 19.76 -22.60
C ARG A 443 -23.80 19.76 -21.57
#